data_AF-A0A974YHT1-F1
#
_entry.id   AF-A0A974YHT1-F1
#
_cell.length_a   1.000
_cell.length_b   1.000
_cell.length_c   1.000
_cell.angle_alpha   90.00
_cell.angle_beta   90.00
_cell.angle_gamma   90.00
#
_symmetry.space_group_name_H-M   'P 1'
#
loop_
_entity.id
_entity.type
_entity.pdbx_description
1 polymer ?
#
loop_
_entity_poly.entity_id
_entity_poly.type
_entity_poly.pdbx_seq_one_letter_code
_entity_poly.pdbx_strand_id
1 'polypeptide(L)'
;MWTPENRGLYARTGLRYPSDLTDAEWDRVRPFLLRRTRSGPVPERVREILNAVLYVLSTGCQWRALPKDLPPRSTVHGWFVRWHCDGVLDRLHFALYQQVRELEGRHASPTAAIVDSQSVKSAEKGGGGIDPIGYDAAKKVKGKKRHLIVDTLGLMLGLNVTPADVQDRDGFLPLLKSVRRVFVFLERLFADGAYSGTATAAAAKRTGKVVLEIVKRSEAAKGFGVVAKRWIVERTFGWLGRCRRLVKDFENLTRTQLAFVQLAMIRLMTRRIARLCQSS
;
A
#
# COMPACT_ATOMS: atom_id res chain seq x y z
N MET A 1 35.30 -18.58 -2.24
CA MET A 1 35.67 -18.03 -3.57
C MET A 1 34.79 -18.69 -4.62
N TRP A 2 34.29 -17.96 -5.62
CA TRP A 2 33.44 -18.55 -6.68
C TRP A 2 34.33 -19.27 -7.71
N THR A 3 34.71 -20.52 -7.40
CA THR A 3 35.57 -21.37 -8.25
C THR A 3 34.74 -22.32 -9.12
N PRO A 4 35.26 -22.84 -10.24
CA PRO A 4 34.57 -23.83 -11.07
C PRO A 4 34.05 -25.05 -10.28
N GLU A 5 34.81 -25.55 -9.30
CA GLU A 5 34.41 -26.70 -8.48
C GLU A 5 33.21 -26.35 -7.57
N ASN A 6 33.14 -25.11 -7.10
CA ASN A 6 32.08 -24.65 -6.20
C ASN A 6 30.86 -24.07 -6.93
N ARG A 7 30.88 -23.93 -8.26
CA ARG A 7 29.74 -23.39 -9.04
C ARG A 7 28.47 -24.23 -8.85
N GLY A 8 28.60 -25.55 -8.79
CA GLY A 8 27.47 -26.46 -8.55
C GLY A 8 26.89 -26.30 -7.14
N LEU A 9 27.75 -26.15 -6.12
CA LEU A 9 27.35 -25.99 -4.73
C LEU A 9 26.58 -24.68 -4.46
N TYR A 10 26.95 -23.60 -5.15
CA TYR A 10 26.27 -22.31 -5.07
C TYR A 10 25.23 -22.08 -6.18
N ALA A 11 24.90 -23.11 -6.97
CA ALA A 11 23.86 -23.01 -7.98
C ALA A 11 22.50 -22.79 -7.28
N ARG A 12 21.80 -21.73 -7.66
CA ARG A 12 20.51 -21.35 -7.07
C ARG A 12 19.32 -21.79 -7.93
N THR A 13 19.54 -22.75 -8.82
CA THR A 13 18.52 -23.31 -9.71
C THR A 13 17.39 -23.94 -8.90
N GLY A 14 16.14 -23.56 -9.17
CA GLY A 14 14.96 -24.07 -8.46
C GLY A 14 14.67 -23.41 -7.10
N LEU A 15 15.52 -22.50 -6.62
CA LEU A 15 15.23 -21.75 -5.40
C LEU A 15 14.21 -20.65 -5.69
N ARG A 16 13.19 -20.53 -4.82
CA ARG A 16 12.24 -19.42 -4.86
C ARG A 16 12.90 -18.09 -4.52
N TYR A 17 12.39 -17.00 -5.09
CA TYR A 17 12.73 -15.67 -4.61
C TYR A 17 12.12 -15.42 -3.23
N PRO A 18 12.76 -14.62 -2.34
CA PRO A 18 12.17 -14.21 -1.06
C PRO A 18 10.83 -13.43 -1.20
N SER A 19 10.55 -12.90 -2.40
CA SER A 19 9.30 -12.26 -2.76
C SER A 19 8.16 -13.23 -3.05
N ASP A 20 8.49 -14.49 -3.38
CA ASP A 20 7.52 -15.46 -3.86
C ASP A 20 6.61 -15.94 -2.75
N LEU A 21 5.35 -16.13 -3.10
CA LEU A 21 4.34 -16.66 -2.18
C LEU A 21 4.60 -18.14 -1.89
N THR A 22 4.48 -18.50 -0.62
CA THR A 22 4.33 -19.90 -0.21
C THR A 22 2.97 -20.46 -0.63
N ASP A 23 2.75 -21.76 -0.53
CA ASP A 23 1.45 -22.36 -0.90
C ASP A 23 0.32 -21.85 0.01
N ALA A 24 0.57 -21.77 1.32
CA ALA A 24 -0.38 -21.20 2.28
C ALA A 24 -0.72 -19.72 1.99
N GLU A 25 0.25 -18.94 1.49
CA GLU A 25 0.03 -17.56 1.06
C GLU A 25 -0.74 -17.50 -0.28
N TRP A 26 -0.39 -18.39 -1.22
CA TRP A 26 -1.05 -18.52 -2.52
C TRP A 26 -2.53 -18.84 -2.37
N ASP A 27 -2.89 -19.73 -1.44
CA ASP A 27 -4.27 -20.15 -1.21
C ASP A 27 -5.19 -19.00 -0.77
N ARG A 28 -4.63 -17.93 -0.19
CA ARG A 28 -5.40 -16.73 0.19
C ARG A 28 -5.68 -15.81 -0.99
N VAL A 29 -4.82 -15.79 -2.01
CA VAL A 29 -4.93 -14.87 -3.13
C VAL A 29 -5.50 -15.52 -4.40
N ARG A 30 -5.28 -16.83 -4.59
CA ARG A 30 -5.71 -17.58 -5.78
C ARG A 30 -7.20 -17.42 -6.11
N PRO A 31 -8.16 -17.38 -5.16
CA PRO A 31 -9.59 -17.30 -5.50
C PRO A 31 -9.98 -15.98 -6.18
N PHE A 32 -9.16 -14.93 -6.04
CA PHE A 32 -9.41 -13.62 -6.64
C PHE A 32 -8.78 -13.51 -8.03
N LEU A 33 -7.64 -14.19 -8.24
CA LEU A 33 -6.86 -14.10 -9.47
C LEU A 33 -7.27 -15.13 -10.53
N LEU A 34 -7.88 -16.23 -10.11
CA LEU A 34 -8.45 -17.26 -10.99
C LEU A 34 -9.88 -16.95 -11.46
N ARG A 35 -10.44 -15.81 -11.04
CA ARG A 35 -11.73 -15.36 -11.57
C ARG A 35 -11.52 -14.75 -12.95
N ARG A 36 -12.32 -15.20 -13.91
CA ARG A 36 -12.37 -14.60 -15.24
C ARG A 36 -12.59 -13.09 -15.10
N THR A 37 -11.70 -12.31 -15.69
CA THR A 37 -11.80 -10.86 -15.63
C THR A 37 -12.63 -10.35 -16.81
N ARG A 38 -13.01 -9.07 -16.79
CA ARG A 38 -13.69 -8.43 -17.93
C ARG A 38 -12.85 -8.49 -19.21
N SER A 39 -11.55 -8.67 -19.05
CA SER A 39 -10.54 -8.63 -20.10
C SER A 39 -10.18 -10.02 -20.67
N GLY A 40 -10.91 -11.08 -20.31
CA GLY A 40 -10.79 -12.41 -20.92
C GLY A 40 -10.31 -13.52 -19.97
N PRO A 41 -9.80 -14.65 -20.51
CA PRO A 41 -9.45 -15.83 -19.73
C PRO A 41 -8.24 -15.59 -18.83
N VAL A 42 -8.20 -16.33 -17.72
CA VAL A 42 -7.12 -16.33 -16.73
C VAL A 42 -5.87 -16.99 -17.33
N PRO A 43 -4.66 -16.49 -17.05
CA PRO A 43 -3.44 -17.08 -17.60
C PRO A 43 -3.10 -18.38 -16.86
N GLU A 44 -2.54 -19.35 -17.59
CA GLU A 44 -2.16 -20.66 -17.05
C GLU A 44 -1.17 -20.56 -15.88
N ARG A 45 -0.17 -19.67 -15.98
CA ARG A 45 0.88 -19.45 -14.96
C ARG A 45 0.61 -18.23 -14.08
N VAL A 46 -0.63 -18.06 -13.62
CA VAL A 46 -1.07 -16.88 -12.85
C VAL A 46 -0.23 -16.62 -11.58
N ARG A 47 0.20 -17.68 -10.88
CA ARG A 47 1.00 -17.57 -9.65
C ARG A 47 2.36 -16.96 -9.95
N GLU A 48 3.00 -17.40 -11.02
CA GLU A 48 4.31 -16.88 -11.41
C GLU A 48 4.24 -15.45 -11.92
N ILE A 49 3.16 -15.07 -12.59
CA ILE A 49 2.91 -13.69 -12.95
C ILE A 49 2.82 -12.83 -11.69
N LEU A 50 2.06 -13.26 -10.66
CA LEU A 50 1.98 -12.53 -9.40
C LEU A 50 3.35 -12.48 -8.69
N ASN A 51 4.07 -13.60 -8.60
CA ASN A 51 5.41 -13.64 -8.02
C ASN A 51 6.36 -12.66 -8.72
N ALA A 52 6.30 -12.55 -10.04
CA ALA A 52 7.08 -11.57 -10.79
C ALA A 52 6.70 -10.11 -10.46
N VAL A 53 5.40 -9.80 -10.28
CA VAL A 53 4.98 -8.47 -9.80
C VAL A 53 5.48 -8.21 -8.37
N LEU A 54 5.39 -9.21 -7.48
CA LEU A 54 5.91 -9.11 -6.11
C LEU A 54 7.44 -8.97 -6.07
N TYR A 55 8.14 -9.56 -7.03
CA TYR A 55 9.58 -9.36 -7.22
C TYR A 55 9.89 -7.91 -7.56
N VAL A 56 9.18 -7.32 -8.54
CA VAL A 56 9.33 -5.89 -8.88
C VAL A 56 9.01 -4.99 -7.69
N LEU A 57 7.92 -5.27 -6.95
CA LEU A 57 7.56 -4.54 -5.74
C LEU A 57 8.68 -4.60 -4.67
N SER A 58 9.27 -5.77 -4.46
CA SER A 58 10.29 -6.01 -3.44
C SER A 58 11.61 -5.33 -3.79
N THR A 59 12.09 -5.57 -5.01
CA THR A 59 13.44 -5.18 -5.46
C THR A 59 13.49 -3.78 -6.02
N GLY A 60 12.34 -3.24 -6.45
CA GLY A 60 12.27 -1.95 -7.15
C GLY A 60 12.94 -1.96 -8.52
N CYS A 61 13.27 -3.13 -9.08
CA CYS A 61 13.91 -3.22 -10.38
C CYS A 61 13.05 -2.56 -11.46
N GLN A 62 13.69 -2.05 -12.52
CA GLN A 62 12.96 -1.61 -13.69
C GLN A 62 12.27 -2.80 -14.34
N TRP A 63 11.09 -2.59 -14.94
CA TRP A 63 10.38 -3.65 -15.67
C TRP A 63 11.29 -4.31 -16.73
N ARG A 64 12.10 -3.54 -17.45
CA ARG A 64 13.03 -4.08 -18.48
C ARG A 64 14.14 -4.97 -17.91
N ALA A 65 14.40 -4.89 -16.62
CA ALA A 65 15.42 -5.66 -15.90
C ALA A 65 14.80 -6.82 -15.11
N LEU A 66 13.57 -7.22 -15.43
CA LEU A 66 12.96 -8.41 -14.85
C LEU A 66 13.85 -9.64 -15.17
N PRO A 67 14.16 -10.49 -14.18
CA PRO A 67 14.92 -11.73 -14.38
C PRO A 67 14.35 -12.60 -15.51
N LYS A 68 15.24 -13.29 -16.24
CA LYS A 68 14.88 -14.06 -17.45
C LYS A 68 14.15 -15.38 -17.15
N ASP A 69 14.24 -15.86 -15.92
CA ASP A 69 13.55 -17.03 -15.38
C ASP A 69 12.10 -16.72 -14.96
N LEU A 70 11.72 -15.45 -14.87
CA LEU A 70 10.33 -15.02 -14.64
C LEU A 70 9.57 -14.85 -15.96
N PRO A 71 8.22 -14.85 -15.94
CA PRO A 71 7.43 -14.66 -17.16
C PRO A 71 7.75 -13.36 -17.92
N PRO A 72 7.52 -13.30 -19.24
CA PRO A 72 7.86 -12.14 -20.05
C PRO A 72 7.30 -10.82 -19.50
N ARG A 73 8.13 -9.77 -19.49
CA ARG A 73 7.77 -8.46 -18.91
C ARG A 73 6.44 -7.91 -19.41
N SER A 74 6.15 -7.99 -20.71
CA SER A 74 4.89 -7.49 -21.29
C SER A 74 3.68 -8.19 -20.66
N THR A 75 3.76 -9.51 -20.48
CA THR A 75 2.76 -10.33 -19.81
C THR A 75 2.59 -9.92 -18.35
N VAL A 76 3.69 -9.83 -17.60
CA VAL A 76 3.67 -9.48 -16.17
C VAL A 76 3.07 -8.09 -15.94
N HIS A 77 3.57 -7.08 -16.66
CA HIS A 77 3.06 -5.72 -16.57
C HIS A 77 1.61 -5.62 -17.02
N GLY A 78 1.25 -6.28 -18.13
CA GLY A 78 -0.11 -6.29 -18.65
C GLY A 78 -1.13 -6.84 -17.65
N TRP A 79 -0.81 -7.96 -17.00
CA TRP A 79 -1.68 -8.54 -15.96
C TRP A 79 -1.75 -7.69 -14.69
N PHE A 80 -0.63 -7.11 -14.25
CA PHE A 80 -0.65 -6.18 -13.13
C PHE A 80 -1.62 -5.00 -13.37
N VAL A 81 -1.53 -4.39 -14.55
CA VAL A 81 -2.45 -3.30 -14.94
C VAL A 81 -3.89 -3.80 -15.00
N ARG A 82 -4.16 -4.97 -15.59
CA ARG A 82 -5.53 -5.54 -15.64
C ARG A 82 -6.10 -5.78 -14.26
N TRP A 83 -5.36 -6.40 -13.33
CA TRP A 83 -5.86 -6.65 -11.99
C TRP A 83 -6.17 -5.37 -11.22
N HIS A 84 -5.38 -4.32 -11.43
CA HIS A 84 -5.68 -3.01 -10.87
C HIS A 84 -6.94 -2.41 -11.51
N CYS A 85 -7.00 -2.30 -12.85
CA CYS A 85 -8.11 -1.66 -13.54
C CYS A 85 -9.45 -2.42 -13.43
N ASP A 86 -9.43 -3.75 -13.34
CA ASP A 86 -10.62 -4.60 -13.17
C ASP A 86 -11.10 -4.67 -11.70
N GLY A 87 -10.44 -3.94 -10.78
CA GLY A 87 -10.74 -3.90 -9.34
C GLY A 87 -10.47 -5.23 -8.61
N VAL A 88 -9.64 -6.11 -9.19
CA VAL A 88 -9.25 -7.38 -8.56
C VAL A 88 -8.44 -7.10 -7.31
N LEU A 89 -7.51 -6.14 -7.37
CA LEU A 89 -6.72 -5.74 -6.21
C LEU A 89 -7.59 -5.14 -5.10
N ASP A 90 -8.63 -4.37 -5.43
CA ASP A 90 -9.57 -3.80 -4.45
C ASP A 90 -10.34 -4.88 -3.69
N ARG A 91 -10.92 -5.83 -4.43
CA ARG A 91 -11.67 -6.95 -3.84
C ARG A 91 -10.77 -7.84 -2.99
N LEU A 92 -9.58 -8.16 -3.49
CA LEU A 92 -8.59 -8.96 -2.76
C LEU A 92 -8.13 -8.24 -1.49
N HIS A 93 -7.80 -6.96 -1.59
CA HIS A 93 -7.40 -6.15 -0.45
C HIS A 93 -8.50 -6.12 0.63
N PHE A 94 -9.74 -5.82 0.25
CA PHE A 94 -10.85 -5.73 1.20
C PHE A 94 -11.11 -7.06 1.92
N ALA A 95 -11.11 -8.18 1.19
CA ALA A 95 -11.31 -9.50 1.79
C ALA A 95 -10.20 -9.88 2.78
N LEU A 96 -8.94 -9.66 2.41
CA LEU A 96 -7.80 -9.91 3.31
C LEU A 96 -7.82 -8.97 4.52
N TYR A 97 -8.25 -7.72 4.34
CA TYR A 97 -8.39 -6.75 5.41
C TYR A 97 -9.38 -7.23 6.48
N GLN A 98 -10.57 -7.66 6.08
CA GLN A 98 -11.57 -8.18 7.02
C GLN A 98 -11.05 -9.42 7.75
N GLN A 99 -10.45 -10.35 7.01
CA GLN A 99 -9.92 -11.60 7.58
C GLN A 99 -8.79 -11.34 8.59
N VAL A 100 -7.85 -10.43 8.31
CA VAL A 100 -6.80 -10.09 9.29
C VAL A 100 -7.42 -9.53 10.57
N ARG A 101 -8.41 -8.65 10.45
CA ARG A 101 -9.02 -8.03 11.63
C ARG A 101 -9.71 -9.06 12.52
N GLU A 102 -10.48 -9.95 11.92
CA GLU A 102 -11.20 -11.01 12.65
C GLU A 102 -10.21 -11.97 13.34
N LEU A 103 -9.16 -12.40 12.63
CA LEU A 103 -8.12 -13.26 13.21
C LEU A 103 -7.32 -12.58 14.34
N GLU A 104 -7.25 -11.25 14.33
CA GLU A 104 -6.61 -10.46 15.40
C GLU A 104 -7.62 -10.04 16.49
N GLY A 105 -8.80 -10.67 16.55
CA GLY A 105 -9.81 -10.44 17.58
C GLY A 105 -10.50 -9.08 17.49
N ARG A 106 -10.57 -8.48 16.30
CA ARG A 106 -11.24 -7.19 16.04
C ARG A 106 -12.44 -7.38 15.13
N HIS A 107 -13.44 -6.50 15.25
CA HIS A 107 -14.53 -6.44 14.27
C HIS A 107 -13.98 -6.11 12.88
N ALA A 108 -14.50 -6.79 11.85
CA ALA A 108 -14.10 -6.59 10.45
C ALA A 108 -14.21 -5.13 10.00
N SER A 109 -15.24 -4.40 10.45
CA SER A 109 -15.36 -2.96 10.22
C SER A 109 -14.79 -2.16 11.39
N PRO A 110 -13.89 -1.19 11.15
CA PRO A 110 -13.29 -0.39 12.21
C PRO A 110 -14.21 0.77 12.61
N THR A 111 -14.18 1.17 13.87
CA THR A 111 -14.81 2.40 14.37
C THR A 111 -13.84 3.58 14.49
N ALA A 112 -12.54 3.30 14.45
CA ALA A 112 -11.48 4.30 14.56
C ALA A 112 -10.39 4.10 13.51
N ALA A 113 -9.86 5.21 13.00
CA ALA A 113 -8.76 5.23 12.05
C ALA A 113 -7.78 6.38 12.32
N ILE A 114 -6.59 6.29 11.74
CA ILE A 114 -5.48 7.24 11.86
C ILE A 114 -5.12 7.74 10.46
N VAL A 115 -4.80 9.03 10.37
CA VAL A 115 -4.48 9.72 9.12
C VAL A 115 -3.09 10.31 9.20
N ASP A 116 -2.32 10.15 8.14
CA ASP A 116 -1.05 10.84 7.95
C ASP A 116 -0.66 10.90 6.46
N SER A 117 0.33 11.75 6.15
CA SER A 117 0.83 11.96 4.79
C SER A 117 2.34 11.69 4.68
N GLN A 118 2.75 11.03 3.60
CA GLN A 118 4.15 10.80 3.26
C GLN A 118 4.49 11.44 1.91
N SER A 119 5.41 12.40 1.92
CA SER A 119 5.99 12.98 0.69
C SER A 119 7.15 12.11 0.21
N VAL A 120 7.10 11.66 -1.04
CA VAL A 120 8.13 10.85 -1.69
C VAL A 120 8.71 11.56 -2.89
N LYS A 121 10.03 11.46 -3.07
CA LYS A 121 10.70 12.02 -4.25
C LYS A 121 10.20 11.30 -5.51
N SER A 122 10.03 12.02 -6.61
CA SER A 122 9.73 11.41 -7.92
C SER A 122 11.00 11.26 -8.78
N ALA A 123 11.08 10.19 -9.56
CA ALA A 123 12.19 9.91 -10.47
C ALA A 123 11.96 10.49 -11.87
N GLU A 124 10.72 10.51 -12.33
CA GLU A 124 10.37 10.94 -13.68
C GLU A 124 9.87 12.39 -13.69
N LYS A 125 10.32 13.17 -14.68
CA LYS A 125 9.83 14.54 -14.96
C LYS A 125 8.61 14.56 -15.93
N GLY A 126 8.21 13.40 -16.47
CA GLY A 126 7.42 13.29 -17.71
C GLY A 126 5.89 13.20 -17.60
N GLY A 127 5.31 13.10 -16.40
CA GLY A 127 3.86 12.98 -16.20
C GLY A 127 3.08 14.30 -16.14
N GLY A 128 3.73 15.44 -16.39
CA GLY A 128 3.31 16.77 -15.92
C GLY A 128 1.90 17.25 -16.32
N GLY A 129 1.31 16.74 -17.40
CA GLY A 129 -0.04 17.14 -17.83
C GLY A 129 -1.19 16.36 -17.19
N ILE A 130 -0.98 15.09 -16.80
CA ILE A 130 -2.03 14.20 -16.25
C ILE A 130 -1.81 13.97 -14.76
N ASP A 131 -0.56 13.74 -14.36
CA ASP A 131 -0.16 13.41 -12.99
C ASP A 131 1.04 14.29 -12.57
N PRO A 132 0.81 15.58 -12.27
CA PRO A 132 1.88 16.53 -11.98
C PRO A 132 2.65 16.16 -10.71
N ILE A 133 3.90 16.61 -10.65
CA ILE A 133 4.74 16.55 -9.45
C ILE A 133 4.71 17.91 -8.75
N GLY A 134 4.81 17.88 -7.43
CA GLY A 134 4.82 19.06 -6.58
C GLY A 134 6.12 19.26 -5.84
N TYR A 135 6.23 20.37 -5.12
CA TYR A 135 7.32 20.63 -4.18
C TYR A 135 6.78 20.89 -2.77
N ASP A 136 7.07 19.96 -1.87
CA ASP A 136 6.79 20.12 -0.45
C ASP A 136 7.92 20.96 0.18
N ALA A 137 7.65 22.24 0.43
CA ALA A 137 8.63 23.17 0.99
C ALA A 137 9.05 22.81 2.43
N ALA A 138 8.13 22.26 3.22
CA ALA A 138 8.40 21.89 4.61
C ALA A 138 9.35 20.68 4.68
N LYS A 139 9.11 19.65 3.85
CA LYS A 139 9.94 18.44 3.78
C LYS A 139 11.10 18.56 2.78
N LYS A 140 11.16 19.64 2.00
CA LYS A 140 12.09 19.86 0.87
C LYS A 140 12.09 18.69 -0.13
N VAL A 141 10.90 18.17 -0.45
CA VAL A 141 10.71 17.01 -1.33
C VAL A 141 10.04 17.44 -2.63
N LYS A 142 10.71 17.21 -3.76
CA LYS A 142 10.11 17.30 -5.09
C LYS A 142 9.55 15.93 -5.50
N GLY A 143 8.24 15.82 -5.62
CA GLY A 143 7.59 14.57 -6.01
C GLY A 143 6.10 14.53 -5.72
N LYS A 144 5.64 13.42 -5.14
CA LYS A 144 4.23 13.17 -4.82
C LYS A 144 4.05 12.97 -3.33
N LYS A 145 2.82 13.16 -2.86
CA LYS A 145 2.42 12.97 -1.47
C LYS A 145 1.34 11.90 -1.39
N ARG A 146 1.55 10.94 -0.51
CA ARG A 146 0.65 9.81 -0.23
C ARG A 146 -0.13 10.13 1.04
N HIS A 147 -1.43 10.35 0.91
CA HIS A 147 -2.35 10.52 2.03
C HIS A 147 -2.94 9.15 2.36
N LEU A 148 -2.73 8.67 3.58
CA LEU A 148 -3.11 7.33 3.98
C LEU A 148 -4.08 7.40 5.17
N ILE A 149 -5.15 6.61 5.10
CA ILE A 149 -6.02 6.33 6.24
C ILE A 149 -5.81 4.87 6.61
N VAL A 150 -5.46 4.60 7.87
CA VAL A 150 -5.26 3.24 8.40
C VAL A 150 -6.13 2.99 9.61
N ASP A 151 -6.45 1.73 9.89
CA ASP A 151 -7.12 1.34 11.12
C ASP A 151 -6.15 1.29 12.33
N THR A 152 -6.68 0.85 13.47
CA THR A 152 -5.89 0.66 14.71
C THR A 152 -4.88 -0.50 14.66
N LEU A 153 -4.92 -1.36 13.65
CA LEU A 153 -3.89 -2.38 13.38
C LEU A 153 -2.82 -1.87 12.40
N GLY A 154 -3.00 -0.69 11.80
CA GLY A 154 -2.16 -0.13 10.75
C GLY A 154 -2.47 -0.68 9.35
N LEU A 155 -3.62 -1.32 9.17
CA LEU A 155 -4.10 -1.78 7.87
C LEU A 155 -4.77 -0.64 7.11
N MET A 156 -4.52 -0.56 5.81
CA MET A 156 -4.96 0.54 4.96
C MET A 156 -6.48 0.49 4.75
N LEU A 157 -7.17 1.59 5.00
CA LEU A 157 -8.58 1.79 4.63
C LEU A 157 -8.70 2.47 3.28
N GLY A 158 -7.76 3.36 2.97
CA GLY A 158 -7.69 4.04 1.70
C GLY A 158 -6.39 4.82 1.54
N LEU A 159 -6.10 5.13 0.30
CA LEU A 159 -4.93 5.90 -0.13
C LEU A 159 -5.34 6.90 -1.19
N ASN A 160 -4.82 8.11 -1.09
CA ASN A 160 -4.86 9.11 -2.15
C ASN A 160 -3.45 9.61 -2.41
N VAL A 161 -3.14 9.93 -3.67
CA VAL A 161 -1.84 10.44 -4.06
C VAL A 161 -2.03 11.75 -4.80
N THR A 162 -1.30 12.77 -4.37
CA THR A 162 -1.35 14.11 -4.94
C THR A 162 0.05 14.60 -5.28
N PRO A 163 0.19 15.71 -6.03
CA PRO A 163 1.43 16.48 -6.04
C PRO A 163 1.87 16.83 -4.61
N ALA A 164 3.19 16.97 -4.39
CA ALA A 164 3.73 17.18 -3.04
C ALA A 164 3.44 18.56 -2.43
N ASP A 165 3.11 19.57 -3.25
CA ASP A 165 2.72 20.92 -2.81
C ASP A 165 1.26 20.98 -2.31
N VAL A 166 0.43 19.98 -2.63
CA VAL A 166 -0.94 19.89 -2.11
C VAL A 166 -0.91 19.72 -0.59
N GLN A 167 -1.71 20.53 0.10
CA GLN A 167 -1.80 20.48 1.55
C GLN A 167 -2.48 19.19 2.03
N ASP A 168 -2.08 18.73 3.21
CA ASP A 168 -2.51 17.44 3.77
C ASP A 168 -4.04 17.39 3.95
N ARG A 169 -4.64 18.51 4.36
CA ARG A 169 -6.10 18.66 4.47
C ARG A 169 -6.82 18.46 3.12
N ASP A 170 -6.28 18.99 2.02
CA ASP A 170 -6.95 19.01 0.71
C ASP A 170 -6.87 17.63 0.05
N GLY A 171 -5.76 16.92 0.24
CA GLY A 171 -5.62 15.53 -0.19
C GLY A 171 -6.45 14.53 0.62
N PHE A 172 -6.74 14.86 1.89
CA PHE A 172 -7.45 13.97 2.81
C PHE A 172 -8.97 13.97 2.64
N LEU A 173 -9.62 15.10 2.38
CA LEU A 173 -11.09 15.15 2.33
C LEU A 173 -11.71 14.25 1.24
N PRO A 174 -11.18 14.20 0.00
CA PRO A 174 -11.65 13.25 -1.01
C PRO A 174 -11.45 11.80 -0.58
N LEU A 175 -10.33 11.53 0.09
CA LEU A 175 -9.99 10.20 0.60
C LEU A 175 -10.95 9.77 1.72
N LEU A 176 -11.25 10.65 2.66
CA LEU A 176 -12.20 10.35 3.73
C LEU A 176 -13.58 10.02 3.14
N LYS A 177 -14.03 10.77 2.14
CA LYS A 177 -15.31 10.53 1.46
C LYS A 177 -15.36 9.15 0.81
N SER A 178 -14.28 8.68 0.18
CA SER A 178 -14.24 7.34 -0.42
C SER A 178 -14.19 6.24 0.64
N VAL A 179 -13.36 6.40 1.68
CA VAL A 179 -13.26 5.46 2.80
C VAL A 179 -14.59 5.28 3.51
N ARG A 180 -15.34 6.35 3.76
CA ARG A 180 -16.64 6.29 4.45
C ARG A 180 -17.74 5.56 3.68
N ARG A 181 -17.67 5.51 2.35
CA ARG A 181 -18.63 4.74 1.53
C ARG A 181 -18.49 3.24 1.75
N VAL A 182 -17.30 2.79 2.16
CA VAL A 182 -16.99 1.37 2.39
C VAL A 182 -17.03 1.07 3.90
N PHE A 183 -16.44 1.92 4.72
CA PHE A 183 -16.34 1.76 6.17
C PHE A 183 -17.35 2.66 6.89
N VAL A 184 -18.62 2.28 6.79
CA VAL A 184 -19.76 3.08 7.28
C VAL A 184 -19.83 3.20 8.80
N PHE A 185 -19.14 2.36 9.57
CA PHE A 185 -19.09 2.39 11.03
C PHE A 185 -17.93 3.25 11.57
N LEU A 186 -17.18 3.94 10.71
CA LEU A 186 -16.10 4.80 11.15
C LEU A 186 -16.64 6.02 11.90
N GLU A 187 -16.21 6.20 13.15
CA GLU A 187 -16.69 7.24 14.06
C GLU A 187 -15.59 8.21 14.47
N ARG A 188 -14.34 7.75 14.58
CA ARG A 188 -13.21 8.59 14.97
C ARG A 188 -12.05 8.55 14.00
N LEU A 189 -11.47 9.71 13.74
CA LEU A 189 -10.23 9.88 12.99
C LEU A 189 -9.21 10.63 13.81
N PHE A 190 -8.05 10.01 14.05
CA PHE A 190 -6.91 10.64 14.70
C PHE A 190 -5.98 11.22 13.64
N ALA A 191 -5.64 12.49 13.75
CA ALA A 191 -4.72 13.17 12.84
C ALA A 191 -3.80 14.12 13.61
N ASP A 192 -2.71 14.57 12.99
CA ASP A 192 -1.80 15.53 13.62
C ASP A 192 -2.22 16.99 13.38
N GLY A 193 -1.41 17.92 13.86
CA GLY A 193 -1.68 19.36 13.76
C GLY A 193 -1.81 19.88 12.32
N ALA A 194 -1.26 19.21 11.32
CA ALA A 194 -1.37 19.62 9.92
C ALA A 194 -2.81 19.50 9.37
N TYR A 195 -3.65 18.71 10.05
CA TYR A 195 -5.07 18.53 9.72
C TYR A 195 -6.00 19.45 10.53
N SER A 196 -5.43 20.34 11.36
CA SER A 196 -6.22 21.31 12.12
C SER A 196 -6.88 22.35 11.22
N GLY A 197 -7.98 22.93 11.71
CA GLY A 197 -8.73 23.98 11.02
C GLY A 197 -10.24 23.73 10.99
N THR A 198 -11.01 24.81 11.15
CA THR A 198 -12.48 24.78 11.17
C THR A 198 -13.06 24.23 9.86
N ALA A 199 -12.44 24.57 8.71
CA ALA A 199 -12.84 24.07 7.40
C ALA A 199 -12.65 22.55 7.27
N THR A 200 -11.53 22.00 7.75
CA THR A 200 -11.25 20.55 7.74
C THR A 200 -12.23 19.79 8.63
N ALA A 201 -12.48 20.30 9.84
CA ALA A 201 -13.45 19.72 10.76
C ALA A 201 -14.88 19.76 10.20
N ALA A 202 -15.30 20.88 9.61
CA ALA A 202 -16.60 21.02 8.96
C ALA A 202 -16.74 20.10 7.74
N ALA A 203 -15.69 19.97 6.92
CA ALA A 203 -15.69 19.07 5.78
C ALA A 203 -15.71 17.59 6.20
N ALA A 204 -14.96 17.20 7.23
CA ALA A 204 -15.04 15.87 7.81
C ALA A 204 -16.46 15.58 8.34
N LYS A 205 -17.08 16.53 9.05
CA LYS A 205 -18.47 16.42 9.53
C LYS A 205 -19.49 16.30 8.37
N ARG A 206 -19.24 16.95 7.23
CA ARG A 206 -20.06 16.78 6.01
C ARG A 206 -19.93 15.40 5.38
N THR A 207 -18.82 14.68 5.61
CA THR A 207 -18.70 13.29 5.18
C THR A 207 -19.48 12.30 6.05
N GLY A 208 -19.95 12.73 7.23
CA GLY A 208 -20.75 11.93 8.16
C GLY A 208 -20.43 12.26 9.62
N LYS A 209 -20.91 11.43 10.56
CA LYS A 209 -20.68 11.58 12.00
C LYS A 209 -19.23 11.21 12.44
N VAL A 210 -18.21 11.47 11.62
CA VAL A 210 -16.82 11.27 12.06
C VAL A 210 -16.36 12.45 12.88
N VAL A 211 -15.82 12.17 14.06
CA VAL A 211 -15.10 13.14 14.87
C VAL A 211 -13.62 13.11 14.46
N LEU A 212 -13.12 14.23 13.97
CA LEU A 212 -11.69 14.45 13.74
C LEU A 212 -11.04 14.91 15.04
N GLU A 213 -10.16 14.08 15.59
CA GLU A 213 -9.43 14.32 16.82
C GLU A 213 -7.97 14.66 16.49
N ILE A 214 -7.58 15.91 16.75
CA ILE A 214 -6.22 16.39 16.51
C ILE A 214 -5.35 16.02 17.70
N VAL A 215 -4.42 15.09 17.50
CA VAL A 215 -3.50 14.65 18.54
C VAL A 215 -2.24 15.52 18.48
N LYS A 216 -2.16 16.52 19.36
CA LYS A 216 -0.99 17.38 19.50
C LYS A 216 0.15 16.66 20.22
N ARG A 217 1.40 17.01 19.91
CA ARG A 217 2.54 16.63 20.76
C ARG A 217 2.38 17.33 22.11
N SER A 218 2.57 16.61 23.21
CA SER A 218 2.71 17.23 24.53
C SER A 218 4.01 18.06 24.55
N GLU A 219 3.90 19.38 24.72
CA GLU A 219 5.05 20.30 24.78
C GLU A 219 5.97 20.02 25.99
N ALA A 220 5.48 19.30 27.00
CA ALA A 220 6.25 18.92 28.20
C ALA A 220 7.18 17.70 28.01
N ALA A 221 7.12 17.00 26.86
CA ALA A 221 7.93 15.80 26.64
C ALA A 221 9.31 16.19 26.06
N LYS A 222 10.33 16.36 26.93
CA LYS A 222 11.74 16.34 26.51
C LYS A 222 12.10 14.91 26.08
N GLY A 223 11.95 14.60 24.79
CA GLY A 223 12.31 13.30 24.22
C GLY A 223 11.29 12.76 23.20
N PHE A 224 11.49 11.54 22.73
CA PHE A 224 10.57 10.84 21.83
C PHE A 224 9.30 10.43 22.60
N GLY A 225 8.36 11.37 22.77
CA GLY A 225 7.06 11.10 23.37
C GLY A 225 6.16 10.35 22.38
N VAL A 226 5.80 9.11 22.68
CA VAL A 226 4.84 8.34 21.88
C VAL A 226 3.48 9.03 21.97
N VAL A 227 3.12 9.76 20.90
CA VAL A 227 1.78 10.32 20.73
C VAL A 227 0.83 9.15 20.54
N ALA A 228 -0.14 9.00 21.46
CA ALA A 228 -1.05 7.86 21.46
C ALA A 228 -1.64 7.65 20.06
N LYS A 229 -1.44 6.45 19.49
CA LYS A 229 -1.94 5.95 18.20
C LYS A 229 -1.30 6.53 16.92
N ARG A 230 -0.55 7.65 16.95
CA ARG A 230 0.07 8.22 15.72
C ARG A 230 1.16 7.34 15.13
N TRP A 231 1.93 6.68 15.99
CA TRP A 231 3.00 5.75 15.57
C TRP A 231 2.50 4.59 14.70
N ILE A 232 1.18 4.30 14.70
CA ILE A 232 0.58 3.20 13.93
C ILE A 232 0.70 3.46 12.42
N VAL A 233 0.34 4.65 11.96
CA VAL A 233 0.42 5.00 10.52
C VAL A 233 1.87 5.20 10.08
N GLU A 234 2.72 5.75 10.94
CA GLU A 234 4.16 5.84 10.72
C GLU A 234 4.79 4.44 10.55
N ARG A 235 4.39 3.48 11.38
CA ARG A 235 4.77 2.06 11.22
C ARG A 235 4.28 1.49 9.89
N THR A 236 3.06 1.84 9.45
CA THR A 236 2.55 1.42 8.13
C THR A 236 3.42 1.97 7.00
N PHE A 237 3.83 3.25 7.06
CA PHE A 237 4.83 3.78 6.12
C PHE A 237 6.16 3.03 6.19
N GLY A 238 6.60 2.63 7.39
CA GLY A 238 7.76 1.76 7.58
C GLY A 238 7.62 0.40 6.89
N TRP A 239 6.44 -0.22 6.93
CA TRP A 239 6.15 -1.46 6.20
C TRP A 239 6.18 -1.25 4.68
N LEU A 240 5.62 -0.14 4.19
CA LEU A 240 5.71 0.21 2.77
C LEU A 240 7.17 0.42 2.32
N GLY A 241 8.01 1.01 3.19
CA GLY A 241 9.44 1.21 2.96
C GLY A 241 10.25 -0.07 2.78
N ARG A 242 9.75 -1.24 3.23
CA ARG A 242 10.36 -2.55 2.95
C ARG A 242 10.20 -2.98 1.49
N CYS A 243 9.32 -2.32 0.73
CA CYS A 243 9.17 -2.51 -0.70
C CYS A 243 10.03 -1.47 -1.41
N ARG A 244 11.19 -1.87 -1.96
CA ARG A 244 12.12 -0.90 -2.57
C ARG A 244 11.48 -0.10 -3.70
N ARG A 245 10.50 -0.67 -4.41
CA ARG A 245 9.71 0.04 -5.44
C ARG A 245 8.97 1.26 -4.90
N LEU A 246 8.61 1.28 -3.62
CA LEU A 246 7.82 2.35 -2.99
C LEU A 246 8.66 3.45 -2.32
N VAL A 247 9.97 3.27 -2.19
CA VAL A 247 10.87 4.26 -1.52
C VAL A 247 10.90 5.59 -2.27
N LYS A 248 10.83 5.53 -3.60
CA LYS A 248 10.75 6.68 -4.51
C LYS A 248 9.58 6.44 -5.45
N ASP A 249 8.96 7.49 -5.97
CA ASP A 249 7.99 7.34 -7.04
C ASP A 249 8.70 7.15 -8.38
N PHE A 250 8.61 5.94 -8.92
CA PHE A 250 9.15 5.58 -10.24
C PHE A 250 8.04 5.46 -11.29
N GLU A 251 6.78 5.69 -10.92
CA GLU A 251 5.65 5.48 -11.81
C GLU A 251 5.27 6.78 -12.53
N ASN A 252 5.04 6.67 -13.83
CA ASN A 252 4.51 7.78 -14.61
C ASN A 252 3.08 8.15 -14.18
N LEU A 253 2.26 7.14 -13.87
CA LEU A 253 0.84 7.31 -13.54
C LEU A 253 0.58 7.06 -12.06
N THR A 254 -0.19 7.96 -11.44
CA THR A 254 -0.59 7.87 -10.03
C THR A 254 -1.34 6.58 -9.74
N ARG A 255 -2.20 6.12 -10.64
CA ARG A 255 -2.92 4.84 -10.52
C ARG A 255 -1.99 3.64 -10.35
N THR A 256 -0.85 3.63 -11.05
CA THR A 256 0.15 2.56 -10.93
C THR A 256 0.83 2.59 -9.57
N GLN A 257 1.10 3.80 -9.04
CA GLN A 257 1.63 3.95 -7.69
C GLN A 257 0.64 3.45 -6.63
N LEU A 258 -0.65 3.83 -6.76
CA LEU A 258 -1.72 3.35 -5.88
C LEU A 258 -1.78 1.81 -5.88
N ALA A 259 -1.72 1.20 -7.06
CA ALA A 259 -1.73 -0.26 -7.23
C ALA A 259 -0.55 -0.94 -6.52
N PHE A 260 0.66 -0.36 -6.57
CA PHE A 260 1.82 -0.92 -5.86
C PHE A 260 1.71 -0.79 -4.34
N VAL A 261 1.18 0.33 -3.82
CA VAL A 261 0.95 0.47 -2.38
C VAL A 261 -0.11 -0.53 -1.91
N GLN A 262 -1.19 -0.69 -2.67
CA GLN A 262 -2.22 -1.68 -2.39
C GLN A 262 -1.66 -3.11 -2.43
N LEU A 263 -0.80 -3.43 -3.41
CA LEU A 263 -0.14 -4.73 -3.50
C LEU A 263 0.80 -4.99 -2.31
N ALA A 264 1.48 -3.97 -1.80
CA ALA A 264 2.28 -4.09 -0.59
C ALA A 264 1.42 -4.43 0.64
N MET A 265 0.24 -3.81 0.76
CA MET A 265 -0.71 -4.12 1.83
C MET A 265 -1.31 -5.52 1.67
N ILE A 266 -1.67 -5.92 0.44
CA ILE A 266 -2.12 -7.29 0.14
C ILE A 266 -1.06 -8.30 0.59
N ARG A 267 0.20 -8.15 0.17
CA ARG A 267 1.28 -9.05 0.57
C ARG A 267 1.46 -9.10 2.08
N LEU A 268 1.40 -7.95 2.76
CA LEU A 268 1.52 -7.88 4.21
C LEU A 268 0.40 -8.67 4.89
N MET A 269 -0.84 -8.49 4.46
CA MET A 269 -2.02 -9.17 5.02
C MET A 269 -2.01 -10.66 4.71
N THR A 270 -1.70 -11.06 3.47
CA THR A 270 -1.54 -12.47 3.08
C THR A 270 -0.55 -13.20 3.98
N ARG A 271 0.65 -12.63 4.19
CA ARG A 271 1.69 -13.20 5.06
C ARG A 271 1.28 -13.22 6.53
N ARG A 272 0.43 -12.29 6.96
CA ARG A 272 -0.07 -12.23 8.33
C ARG A 272 -1.09 -13.32 8.60
N ILE A 273 -2.08 -13.47 7.70
CA ILE A 273 -3.08 -14.53 7.75
C ILE A 273 -2.42 -15.90 7.74
N ALA A 274 -1.48 -16.14 6.82
CA ALA A 274 -0.78 -17.42 6.73
C ALA A 274 -0.07 -17.80 8.05
N ARG A 275 0.54 -16.84 8.74
CA ARG A 275 1.18 -17.07 10.05
C ARG A 275 0.18 -17.32 11.17
N LEU A 276 -0.90 -16.54 11.22
CA LEU A 276 -1.94 -16.69 12.25
C LEU A 276 -2.63 -18.06 12.15
N CYS A 277 -2.95 -18.50 10.92
CA CYS A 277 -3.56 -19.81 10.68
C CYS A 277 -2.61 -21.00 10.84
N GLN A 278 -1.29 -20.80 10.89
CA GLN A 278 -0.31 -21.85 11.22
C GLN A 278 -0.07 -21.98 12.72
N SER A 279 -0.44 -20.95 13.50
CA SER A 279 -0.23 -20.89 14.95
C SER A 279 -1.51 -21.21 15.75
N SER A 280 -2.62 -21.50 15.05
CA SER A 280 -3.92 -21.90 15.60
C SER A 280 -4.17 -23.36 15.28
#